data_AF-A0A7G8W846-F1
#
_entry.id   AF-A0A7G8W846-F1
#
_cell.length_a   1.000
_cell.length_b   1.000
_cell.length_c   1.000
_cell.angle_alpha   90.00
_cell.angle_beta   90.00
_cell.angle_gamma   90.00
#
_symmetry.space_group_name_H-M   'P 1'
#
loop_
_entity.id
_entity.type
_entity.pdbx_description
1 polymer ?
#
loop_
_entity_poly.entity_id
_entity_poly.type
_entity_poly.pdbx_seq_one_letter_code
_entity_poly.pdbx_strand_id
1 'polypeptide(L)'
;MEQIKHLFSVPGIVFVLSIDKVQLGNAVRGFYGSDLIEADDYLRRFIDLEYSIPEPNKQLMVDYLFQYYDFDQFFSIHHRKRSFSEEGLHFKNFANTITRDTSFSLRKIEKLFSLARVALRTTKIEHRVFPDLFLLLIFFKIQKESIFRDICNKKYTVQELIDLAEQCIVSSYQNDKEVLVNCIINLAISYHNYLYEGVYPNPVFDIEKDDRGNIIKVNYKSKFSDNSEHYNLVSAYMYLRSQITVSKLNMKPVLDRILLLNSINI
;
A
#
# COMPACT_ATOMS: atom_id res chain seq x y z
N MET A 1 41.59 8.32 20.86
CA MET A 1 40.73 9.43 20.43
C MET A 1 41.40 10.32 19.39
N GLU A 2 42.68 10.71 19.54
CA GLU A 2 43.45 11.41 18.48
C GLU A 2 43.44 10.69 17.12
N GLN A 3 43.53 9.36 17.12
CA GLN A 3 43.57 8.58 15.86
C GLN A 3 42.33 8.73 14.98
N ILE A 4 41.13 8.90 15.55
CA ILE A 4 39.90 9.12 14.76
C ILE A 4 39.87 10.55 14.20
N LYS A 5 40.37 11.53 14.96
CA LYS A 5 40.48 12.91 14.48
C LYS A 5 41.47 12.99 13.31
N HIS A 6 42.59 12.26 13.38
CA HIS A 6 43.53 12.12 12.27
C HIS A 6 42.95 11.43 11.03
N LEU A 7 42.02 10.48 11.20
CA LEU A 7 41.34 9.82 10.08
C LEU A 7 40.46 10.80 9.30
N PHE A 8 39.75 11.69 10.00
CA PHE A 8 38.82 12.65 9.38
C PHE A 8 39.47 13.99 8.99
N SER A 9 40.65 14.32 9.52
CA SER A 9 41.39 15.55 9.23
C SER A 9 42.52 15.33 8.22
N VAL A 10 42.19 14.80 7.03
CA VAL A 10 43.14 14.64 5.92
C VAL A 10 43.00 15.83 4.95
N PRO A 11 44.09 16.59 4.67
CA PRO A 11 44.03 17.73 3.76
C PRO A 11 43.51 17.35 2.37
N GLY A 12 42.55 18.10 1.85
CA GLY A 12 41.95 17.90 0.53
C GLY A 12 40.89 16.78 0.46
N ILE A 13 40.56 16.13 1.58
CA ILE A 13 39.49 15.12 1.64
C ILE A 13 38.31 15.67 2.43
N VAL A 14 37.11 15.53 1.86
CA VAL A 14 35.84 15.85 2.54
C VAL A 14 35.12 14.55 2.86
N PHE A 15 34.81 14.33 4.13
CA PHE A 15 34.03 13.18 4.57
C PHE A 15 32.55 13.58 4.67
N VAL A 16 31.68 12.82 4.00
CA VAL A 16 30.22 12.98 4.09
C VAL A 16 29.67 11.82 4.92
N LEU A 17 29.03 12.15 6.04
CA LEU A 17 28.52 11.17 7.00
C LEU A 17 26.98 11.18 6.97
N SER A 18 26.37 10.03 6.70
CA SER A 18 24.92 9.81 6.88
C SER A 18 24.68 9.10 8.20
N ILE A 19 24.28 9.84 9.24
CA ILE A 19 24.17 9.31 10.61
C ILE A 19 22.81 9.63 11.24
N ASP A 20 22.32 8.73 12.09
CA ASP A 20 21.29 9.05 13.08
C ASP A 20 22.00 9.69 14.28
N LYS A 21 21.92 11.02 14.39
CA LYS A 21 22.62 11.78 15.44
C LYS A 21 22.17 11.38 16.84
N VAL A 22 20.88 11.10 17.03
CA VAL A 22 20.34 10.74 18.35
C VAL A 22 20.89 9.39 18.79
N GLN A 23 20.89 8.41 17.90
CA GLN A 23 21.44 7.08 18.21
C GLN A 23 22.96 7.12 18.40
N LEU A 24 23.67 7.91 17.60
CA LEU A 24 25.11 8.10 17.78
C LEU A 24 25.41 8.78 19.12
N GLY A 25 24.61 9.77 19.52
CA GLY A 25 24.71 10.42 20.82
C GLY A 25 24.46 9.45 21.98
N ASN A 26 23.47 8.56 21.86
CA ASN A 26 23.22 7.50 22.83
C ASN A 26 24.38 6.50 22.90
N ALA A 27 24.98 6.15 21.75
CA ALA A 27 26.16 5.29 21.72
C ALA A 27 27.37 5.95 22.42
N VAL A 28 27.56 7.26 22.23
CA VAL A 28 28.59 8.04 22.94
C VAL A 28 28.34 7.99 24.45
N ARG A 29 27.11 8.32 24.92
CA ARG A 29 26.76 8.25 26.36
C ARG A 29 26.99 6.86 26.94
N GLY A 30 26.56 5.82 26.23
CA GLY A 30 26.75 4.42 26.64
C GLY A 30 28.22 4.01 26.73
N PHE A 31 29.05 4.42 25.77
CA PHE A 31 30.48 4.12 25.77
C PHE A 31 31.21 4.72 26.98
N TYR A 32 30.85 5.95 27.35
CA TYR A 32 31.44 6.64 28.50
C TYR A 32 30.71 6.36 29.82
N GLY A 33 29.65 5.55 29.81
CA GLY A 33 28.93 5.13 31.02
C GLY A 33 28.26 6.26 31.79
N SER A 34 27.91 7.37 31.12
CA SER A 34 27.29 8.51 31.79
C SER A 34 26.31 9.22 30.87
N ASP A 35 25.04 9.24 31.30
CA ASP A 35 23.97 10.00 30.65
C ASP A 35 24.18 11.52 30.75
N LEU A 36 25.07 11.96 31.65
CA LEU A 36 25.42 13.37 31.87
C LEU A 36 26.40 13.92 30.83
N ILE A 37 26.89 13.09 29.91
CA ILE A 37 27.76 13.55 28.84
C ILE A 37 26.93 14.27 27.77
N GLU A 38 27.33 15.51 27.50
CA GLU A 38 26.84 16.34 26.40
C GLU A 38 27.35 15.76 25.06
N ALA A 39 26.68 14.70 24.60
CA ALA A 39 27.07 13.96 23.41
C ALA A 39 27.06 14.84 22.15
N ASP A 40 26.16 15.82 22.06
CA ASP A 40 26.10 16.75 20.94
C ASP A 40 27.36 17.63 20.84
N ASP A 41 27.83 18.19 21.97
CA ASP A 41 29.07 18.96 22.02
C ASP A 41 30.30 18.08 21.79
N TYR A 42 30.24 16.81 22.18
CA TYR A 42 31.28 15.84 21.85
C TYR A 42 31.36 15.58 20.34
N LEU A 43 30.22 15.41 19.66
CA LEU A 43 30.16 15.14 18.21
C LEU A 43 30.64 16.32 17.36
N ARG A 44 30.46 17.57 17.82
CA ARG A 44 30.99 18.78 17.18
C ARG A 44 32.52 18.82 17.04
N ARG A 45 33.24 17.94 17.75
CA ARG A 45 34.70 17.79 17.61
C ARG A 45 35.11 17.07 16.32
N PHE A 46 34.17 16.39 15.67
CA PHE A 46 34.38 15.56 14.48
C PHE A 46 33.50 15.95 13.29
N ILE A 47 32.40 16.66 13.53
CA ILE A 47 31.45 17.08 12.50
C ILE A 47 31.47 18.60 12.43
N ASP A 48 32.10 19.14 11.39
CA ASP A 48 32.23 20.59 11.20
C ASP A 48 30.93 21.22 10.69
N LEU A 49 30.15 20.47 9.90
CA LEU A 49 28.94 20.97 9.24
C LEU A 49 27.83 19.93 9.32
N GLU A 50 26.70 20.33 9.89
CA GLU A 50 25.48 19.51 9.96
C GLU A 50 24.51 19.98 8.89
N TYR A 51 23.99 19.04 8.09
CA TYR A 51 22.99 19.33 7.07
C TYR A 51 21.81 18.35 7.20
N SER A 52 20.60 18.89 7.32
CA SER A 52 19.37 18.09 7.29
C SER A 52 18.79 18.07 5.88
N ILE A 53 18.55 16.86 5.37
CA ILE A 53 17.89 16.67 4.07
C ILE A 53 16.39 16.92 4.26
N PRO A 54 15.72 17.69 3.38
CA PRO A 54 14.28 17.90 3.47
C PRO A 54 13.53 16.57 3.32
N GLU A 55 12.30 16.53 3.87
CA GLU A 55 11.43 15.37 3.72
C GLU A 55 11.21 15.05 2.23
N PRO A 56 11.47 13.82 1.79
CA PRO A 56 11.39 13.43 0.40
C PRO A 56 9.93 13.42 -0.08
N ASN A 57 9.72 13.87 -1.31
CA ASN A 57 8.41 13.85 -1.93
C ASN A 57 8.00 12.41 -2.27
N LYS A 58 7.00 11.89 -1.55
CA LYS A 58 6.50 10.51 -1.72
C LYS A 58 5.92 10.23 -3.10
N GLN A 59 5.33 11.23 -3.75
CA GLN A 59 4.81 11.09 -5.11
C GLN A 59 5.95 10.85 -6.10
N LEU A 60 7.07 11.59 -5.96
CA LEU A 60 8.26 11.34 -6.77
C LEU A 60 8.85 9.95 -6.50
N MET A 61 8.81 9.47 -5.25
CA MET A 61 9.23 8.09 -4.93
C MET A 61 8.33 7.05 -5.61
N VAL A 62 7.01 7.25 -5.60
CA VAL A 62 6.04 6.37 -6.28
C VAL A 62 6.29 6.35 -7.78
N ASP A 63 6.45 7.51 -8.42
CA ASP A 63 6.75 7.61 -9.85
C ASP A 63 8.09 6.93 -10.19
N TYR A 64 9.13 7.17 -9.39
CA TYR A 64 10.43 6.52 -9.56
C TYR A 64 10.33 4.99 -9.43
N LEU A 65 9.71 4.48 -8.37
CA LEU A 65 9.60 3.02 -8.15
C LEU A 65 8.73 2.34 -9.20
N PHE A 66 7.70 3.02 -9.69
CA PHE A 66 6.86 2.51 -10.77
C PHE A 66 7.69 2.26 -12.05
N GLN A 67 8.57 3.19 -12.40
CA GLN A 67 9.50 3.06 -13.52
C GLN A 67 10.62 2.04 -13.22
N TYR A 68 11.24 2.13 -12.05
CA TYR A 68 12.37 1.27 -11.64
C TYR A 68 12.02 -0.22 -11.69
N TYR A 69 10.83 -0.60 -11.23
CA TYR A 69 10.36 -1.98 -11.29
C TYR A 69 9.75 -2.37 -12.64
N ASP A 70 9.68 -1.44 -13.59
CA ASP A 70 9.15 -1.63 -14.94
C ASP A 70 7.71 -2.18 -14.93
N PHE A 71 6.84 -1.47 -14.19
CA PHE A 71 5.41 -1.79 -14.14
C PHE A 71 4.72 -1.45 -15.47
N ASP A 72 5.20 -0.45 -16.21
CA ASP A 72 4.71 -0.13 -17.56
C ASP A 72 4.83 -1.33 -18.50
N GLN A 73 6.00 -1.99 -18.55
CA GLN A 73 6.17 -3.20 -19.35
C GLN A 73 5.26 -4.34 -18.87
N PHE A 74 5.11 -4.50 -17.55
CA PHE A 74 4.24 -5.54 -17.01
C PHE A 74 2.81 -5.36 -17.49
N PHE A 75 2.20 -4.20 -17.22
CA PHE A 75 0.82 -3.97 -17.61
C PHE A 75 0.66 -4.01 -19.14
N SER A 76 1.60 -3.46 -19.91
CA SER A 76 1.55 -3.49 -21.39
C SER A 76 1.56 -4.89 -22.02
N ILE A 77 2.33 -5.84 -21.50
CA ILE A 77 2.38 -7.23 -22.03
C ILE A 77 1.04 -7.96 -21.81
N HIS A 78 0.34 -7.65 -20.73
CA HIS A 78 -0.96 -8.22 -20.42
C HIS A 78 -2.11 -7.58 -21.23
N HIS A 79 -1.85 -6.53 -22.01
CA HIS A 79 -2.81 -5.85 -22.88
C HIS A 79 -3.01 -6.56 -24.24
N ARG A 80 -3.62 -7.74 -24.27
CA ARG A 80 -4.17 -8.29 -25.54
C ARG A 80 -5.57 -7.80 -25.89
N LYS A 81 -6.20 -6.95 -25.06
CA LYS A 81 -7.51 -6.32 -25.34
C LYS A 81 -7.47 -4.82 -25.02
N ARG A 82 -8.02 -4.00 -25.91
CA ARG A 82 -8.00 -2.51 -25.94
C ARG A 82 -8.48 -1.77 -24.68
N SER A 83 -8.98 -2.45 -23.65
CA SER A 83 -9.60 -1.81 -22.47
C SER A 83 -8.64 -1.64 -21.27
N PHE A 84 -7.36 -1.96 -21.42
CA PHE A 84 -6.44 -2.13 -20.30
C PHE A 84 -5.37 -1.04 -20.17
N SER A 85 -5.36 -0.02 -21.04
CA SER A 85 -4.36 1.08 -21.01
C SER A 85 -4.33 1.89 -19.72
N GLU A 86 -5.29 1.68 -18.81
CA GLU A 86 -5.40 2.42 -17.55
C GLU A 86 -4.95 1.62 -16.32
N GLU A 87 -4.71 0.29 -16.37
CA GLU A 87 -4.39 -0.48 -15.15
C GLU A 87 -3.10 -0.02 -14.46
N GLY A 88 -2.07 0.31 -15.23
CA GLY A 88 -0.84 0.90 -14.69
C GLY A 88 -1.07 2.28 -14.07
N LEU A 89 -1.92 3.10 -14.69
CA LEU A 89 -2.29 4.40 -14.16
C LEU A 89 -3.11 4.26 -12.87
N HIS A 90 -4.08 3.35 -12.82
CA HIS A 90 -4.88 3.03 -11.63
C HIS A 90 -4.01 2.51 -10.49
N PHE A 91 -3.07 1.59 -10.77
CA PHE A 91 -2.08 1.13 -9.80
C PHE A 91 -1.29 2.30 -9.22
N LYS A 92 -0.76 3.16 -10.08
CA LYS A 92 0.08 4.29 -9.66
C LYS A 92 -0.70 5.34 -8.87
N ASN A 93 -1.91 5.66 -9.31
CA ASN A 93 -2.79 6.61 -8.63
C ASN A 93 -3.17 6.09 -7.24
N PHE A 94 -3.57 4.82 -7.14
CA PHE A 94 -3.90 4.20 -5.86
C PHE A 94 -2.68 4.10 -4.94
N ALA A 95 -1.50 3.74 -5.46
CA ALA A 95 -0.25 3.74 -4.69
C ALA A 95 0.04 5.13 -4.12
N ASN A 96 -0.15 6.19 -4.91
CA ASN A 96 -0.04 7.57 -4.40
C ASN A 96 -1.05 7.84 -3.28
N THR A 97 -2.31 7.45 -3.43
CA THR A 97 -3.35 7.66 -2.41
C THR A 97 -3.01 6.98 -1.08
N ILE A 98 -2.65 5.69 -1.09
CA ILE A 98 -2.42 4.94 0.16
C ILE A 98 -1.07 5.25 0.84
N THR A 99 -0.12 5.86 0.13
CA THR A 99 1.22 6.19 0.66
C THR A 99 1.37 7.66 1.09
N ARG A 100 0.35 8.50 0.86
CA ARG A 100 0.36 9.93 1.24
C ARG A 100 0.50 10.15 2.75
N ASP A 101 -0.06 9.29 3.59
CA ASP A 101 0.04 9.40 5.05
C ASP A 101 1.50 9.51 5.48
N THR A 102 1.84 10.51 6.30
CA THR A 102 3.18 10.75 6.86
C THR A 102 3.73 9.52 7.58
N SER A 103 2.87 8.69 8.19
CA SER A 103 3.25 7.44 8.88
C SER A 103 3.86 6.36 7.96
N PHE A 104 3.69 6.51 6.64
CA PHE A 104 4.18 5.58 5.64
C PHE A 104 5.54 6.02 5.08
N SER A 105 6.64 5.57 5.69
CA SER A 105 8.00 5.97 5.32
C SER A 105 8.41 5.50 3.92
N LEU A 106 9.42 6.14 3.31
CA LEU A 106 9.95 5.74 1.99
C LEU A 106 10.33 4.26 1.91
N ARG A 107 10.95 3.72 2.97
CA ARG A 107 11.31 2.31 3.06
C ARG A 107 10.09 1.39 2.96
N LYS A 108 8.94 1.82 3.49
CA LYS A 108 7.67 1.08 3.35
C LYS A 108 7.11 1.19 1.94
N ILE A 109 7.26 2.33 1.26
CA ILE A 109 6.89 2.50 -0.16
C ILE A 109 7.74 1.56 -1.03
N GLU A 110 9.05 1.56 -0.84
CA GLU A 110 9.95 0.64 -1.55
C GLU A 110 9.56 -0.83 -1.32
N LYS A 111 9.26 -1.20 -0.07
CA LYS A 111 8.78 -2.54 0.28
C LYS A 111 7.42 -2.87 -0.36
N LEU A 112 6.50 -1.91 -0.46
CA LEU A 112 5.21 -2.08 -1.13
C LEU A 112 5.42 -2.41 -2.61
N PHE A 113 6.25 -1.64 -3.30
CA PHE A 113 6.53 -1.84 -4.73
C PHE A 113 7.32 -3.12 -5.00
N SER A 114 8.30 -3.46 -4.16
CA SER A 114 9.08 -4.69 -4.31
C SER A 114 8.20 -5.92 -4.14
N LEU A 115 7.36 -5.96 -3.10
CA LEU A 115 6.40 -7.05 -2.86
C LEU A 115 5.37 -7.14 -3.99
N ALA A 116 4.84 -6.00 -4.43
CA ALA A 116 3.92 -5.94 -5.56
C ALA A 116 4.55 -6.55 -6.82
N ARG A 117 5.79 -6.19 -7.13
CA ARG A 117 6.50 -6.69 -8.31
C ARG A 117 6.71 -8.20 -8.26
N VAL A 118 7.15 -8.72 -7.12
CA VAL A 118 7.38 -10.16 -6.92
C VAL A 118 6.06 -10.92 -7.05
N ALA A 119 5.01 -10.51 -6.33
CA ALA A 119 3.73 -11.20 -6.40
C ALA A 119 3.15 -11.17 -7.81
N LEU A 120 3.18 -10.03 -8.50
CA LEU A 120 2.69 -9.93 -9.89
C LEU A 120 3.42 -10.87 -10.85
N ARG A 121 4.75 -11.01 -10.74
CA ARG A 121 5.53 -11.96 -11.56
C ARG A 121 5.22 -13.43 -11.27
N THR A 122 4.72 -13.74 -10.07
CA THR A 122 4.31 -15.11 -9.69
C THR A 122 2.85 -15.41 -9.99
N THR A 123 2.07 -14.42 -10.42
CA THR A 123 0.69 -14.62 -10.88
C THR A 123 0.68 -15.13 -12.32
N LYS A 124 -0.13 -16.18 -12.58
CA LYS A 124 -0.35 -16.63 -13.95
C LYS A 124 -1.10 -15.55 -14.73
N ILE A 125 -0.76 -15.40 -16.01
CA ILE A 125 -1.33 -14.42 -16.97
C ILE A 125 -2.88 -14.43 -16.99
N GLU A 126 -3.49 -15.57 -16.67
CA GLU A 126 -4.94 -15.79 -16.73
C GLU A 126 -5.71 -15.25 -15.51
N HIS A 127 -5.02 -14.94 -14.41
CA HIS A 127 -5.66 -14.37 -13.23
C HIS A 127 -5.68 -12.85 -13.35
N ARG A 128 -6.87 -12.27 -13.53
CA ARG A 128 -7.04 -10.81 -13.48
C ARG A 128 -6.77 -10.33 -12.06
N VAL A 129 -5.74 -9.50 -11.89
CA VAL A 129 -5.41 -8.88 -10.61
C VAL A 129 -5.93 -7.45 -10.65
N PHE A 130 -6.85 -7.11 -9.76
CA PHE A 130 -7.31 -5.74 -9.57
C PHE A 130 -6.20 -4.94 -8.86
N PRO A 131 -5.56 -3.96 -9.51
CA PRO A 131 -4.33 -3.34 -9.01
C PRO A 131 -4.50 -2.65 -7.65
N ASP A 132 -5.63 -2.01 -7.45
CA ASP A 132 -6.08 -1.33 -6.23
C ASP A 132 -6.28 -2.32 -5.06
N LEU A 133 -7.08 -3.37 -5.25
CA LEU A 133 -7.29 -4.41 -4.25
C LEU A 133 -5.97 -5.08 -3.87
N PHE A 134 -5.15 -5.40 -4.86
CA PHE A 134 -3.86 -6.04 -4.67
C PHE A 134 -2.91 -5.18 -3.81
N LEU A 135 -2.77 -3.90 -4.14
CA LEU A 135 -1.97 -2.96 -3.37
C LEU A 135 -2.50 -2.78 -1.96
N LEU A 136 -3.82 -2.72 -1.77
CA LEU A 136 -4.44 -2.59 -0.44
C LEU A 136 -4.10 -3.79 0.46
N LEU A 137 -4.14 -5.01 -0.09
CA LEU A 137 -3.79 -6.21 0.66
C LEU A 137 -2.30 -6.27 1.03
N ILE A 138 -1.41 -5.84 0.14
CA ILE A 138 0.02 -5.71 0.47
C ILE A 138 0.22 -4.61 1.52
N PHE A 139 -0.50 -3.50 1.42
CA PHE A 139 -0.47 -2.44 2.41
C PHE A 139 -0.86 -2.96 3.80
N PHE A 140 -1.94 -3.74 3.92
CA PHE A 140 -2.28 -4.39 5.18
C PHE A 140 -1.17 -5.33 5.66
N LYS A 141 -0.55 -6.12 4.76
CA LYS A 141 0.58 -6.99 5.14
C LYS A 141 1.77 -6.21 5.69
N ILE A 142 2.07 -5.01 5.18
CA ILE A 142 3.22 -4.19 5.61
C ILE A 142 2.92 -3.39 6.89
N GLN A 143 1.77 -2.71 6.94
CA GLN A 143 1.47 -1.70 7.96
C GLN A 143 0.63 -2.25 9.11
N LYS A 144 -0.19 -3.29 8.85
CA LYS A 144 -1.22 -3.81 9.76
C LYS A 144 -1.32 -5.33 9.67
N GLU A 145 -0.23 -6.03 9.98
CA GLU A 145 -0.13 -7.49 9.78
C GLU A 145 -1.25 -8.28 10.49
N SER A 146 -1.71 -7.82 11.66
CA SER A 146 -2.86 -8.41 12.35
C SER A 146 -4.12 -8.39 11.49
N ILE A 147 -4.44 -7.25 10.87
CA ILE A 147 -5.60 -7.12 9.97
C ILE A 147 -5.45 -8.08 8.79
N PHE A 148 -4.27 -8.13 8.15
CA PHE A 148 -4.03 -9.05 7.04
C PHE A 148 -4.24 -10.52 7.44
N ARG A 149 -3.73 -10.91 8.61
CA ARG A 149 -3.89 -12.27 9.14
C ARG A 149 -5.35 -12.59 9.44
N ASP A 150 -6.09 -11.64 9.99
CA ASP A 150 -7.50 -11.81 10.34
C ASP A 150 -8.40 -11.83 9.10
N ILE A 151 -8.05 -11.11 8.02
CA ILE A 151 -8.66 -11.26 6.69
C ILE A 151 -8.45 -12.69 6.19
N CYS A 152 -7.22 -13.21 6.22
CA CYS A 152 -6.92 -14.58 5.78
C CYS A 152 -7.74 -15.61 6.58
N ASN A 153 -7.97 -15.36 7.86
CA ASN A 153 -8.76 -16.21 8.75
C ASN A 153 -10.27 -15.93 8.73
N LYS A 154 -10.76 -15.10 7.80
CA LYS A 154 -12.20 -14.79 7.63
C LYS A 154 -12.87 -14.24 8.90
N LYS A 155 -12.16 -13.45 9.71
CA LYS A 155 -12.66 -12.99 11.02
C LYS A 155 -13.57 -11.76 10.97
N TYR A 156 -13.65 -11.09 9.83
CA TYR A 156 -14.47 -9.89 9.67
C TYR A 156 -15.74 -10.20 8.88
N THR A 157 -16.81 -9.47 9.16
CA THR A 157 -17.88 -9.25 8.19
C THR A 157 -17.40 -8.34 7.06
N VAL A 158 -18.16 -8.28 5.96
CA VAL A 158 -17.84 -7.39 4.83
C VAL A 158 -17.83 -5.92 5.28
N GLN A 159 -18.80 -5.50 6.10
CA GLN A 159 -18.88 -4.12 6.58
C GLN A 159 -17.70 -3.77 7.51
N GLU A 160 -17.34 -4.64 8.44
CA GLU A 160 -16.19 -4.40 9.33
C GLU A 160 -14.89 -4.25 8.55
N LEU A 161 -14.69 -5.05 7.49
CA LEU A 161 -13.51 -4.96 6.65
C LEU A 161 -13.47 -3.63 5.87
N ILE A 162 -14.62 -3.16 5.36
CA ILE A 162 -14.73 -1.83 4.74
C ILE A 162 -14.33 -0.76 5.76
N ASP A 163 -14.95 -0.76 6.94
CA ASP A 163 -14.69 0.25 7.97
C ASP A 163 -13.21 0.29 8.38
N LEU A 164 -12.56 -0.87 8.49
CA LEU A 164 -11.12 -0.99 8.79
C LEU A 164 -10.25 -0.44 7.66
N ALA A 165 -10.58 -0.74 6.40
CA ALA A 165 -9.86 -0.21 5.24
C ALA A 165 -9.92 1.31 5.21
N GLU A 166 -11.11 1.88 5.41
CA GLU A 166 -11.32 3.33 5.42
C GLU A 166 -10.62 4.02 6.59
N GLN A 167 -10.50 3.37 7.74
CA GLN A 167 -9.72 3.90 8.88
C GLN A 167 -8.22 3.93 8.60
N CYS A 168 -7.72 3.04 7.74
CA CYS A 168 -6.30 2.95 7.44
C CYS A 168 -5.87 3.89 6.31
N ILE A 169 -6.79 4.33 5.46
CA ILE A 169 -6.49 5.18 4.30
C ILE A 169 -6.76 6.64 4.67
N VAL A 170 -5.69 7.44 4.79
CA VAL A 170 -5.80 8.89 5.00
C VAL A 170 -6.05 9.57 3.65
N SER A 171 -7.31 9.85 3.31
CA SER A 171 -7.66 10.53 2.06
C SER A 171 -7.80 12.05 2.25
N SER A 172 -7.04 12.84 1.49
CA SER A 172 -7.41 14.24 1.22
C SER A 172 -8.60 14.25 0.27
N TYR A 173 -9.80 14.44 0.81
CA TYR A 173 -11.08 14.39 0.10
C TYR A 173 -11.08 15.35 -1.10
N GLN A 174 -10.99 14.81 -2.32
CA GLN A 174 -11.68 15.26 -3.56
C GLN A 174 -11.15 14.53 -4.81
N ASN A 175 -9.84 14.40 -4.99
CA ASN A 175 -9.27 13.85 -6.25
C ASN A 175 -9.20 12.32 -6.33
N ASP A 176 -9.33 11.61 -5.20
CA ASP A 176 -9.12 10.16 -5.12
C ASP A 176 -10.42 9.37 -4.91
N LYS A 177 -11.59 10.05 -4.86
CA LYS A 177 -12.87 9.42 -4.46
C LYS A 177 -13.24 8.23 -5.33
N GLU A 178 -13.17 8.36 -6.64
CA GLU A 178 -13.53 7.28 -7.57
C GLU A 178 -12.67 6.04 -7.34
N VAL A 179 -11.35 6.22 -7.25
CA VAL A 179 -10.39 5.12 -7.02
C VAL A 179 -10.66 4.43 -5.68
N LEU A 180 -10.96 5.21 -4.63
CA LEU A 180 -11.29 4.68 -3.32
C LEU A 180 -12.59 3.90 -3.31
N VAL A 181 -13.67 4.44 -3.89
CA VAL A 181 -14.98 3.77 -3.96
C VAL A 181 -14.88 2.48 -4.79
N ASN A 182 -14.16 2.49 -5.90
CA ASN A 182 -13.89 1.30 -6.71
C ASN A 182 -13.12 0.24 -5.91
N CYS A 183 -12.09 0.66 -5.17
CA CYS A 183 -11.32 -0.24 -4.31
C CYS A 183 -12.18 -0.86 -3.20
N ILE A 184 -13.04 -0.06 -2.56
CA ILE A 184 -13.97 -0.56 -1.53
C ILE A 184 -14.95 -1.59 -2.10
N ILE A 185 -15.51 -1.34 -3.29
CA ILE A 185 -16.38 -2.33 -3.96
C ILE A 185 -15.62 -3.60 -4.33
N ASN A 186 -14.41 -3.47 -4.88
CA ASN A 186 -13.55 -4.61 -5.21
C ASN A 186 -13.22 -5.42 -3.95
N LEU A 187 -12.91 -4.76 -2.84
CA LEU A 187 -12.67 -5.38 -1.53
C LEU A 187 -13.92 -6.10 -1.01
N ALA A 188 -15.07 -5.42 -1.01
CA ALA A 188 -16.31 -5.95 -0.46
C ALA A 188 -16.75 -7.23 -1.18
N ILE A 189 -16.76 -7.19 -2.52
CA ILE A 189 -17.19 -8.33 -3.35
C ILE A 189 -16.18 -9.47 -3.25
N SER A 190 -14.89 -9.16 -3.41
CA SER A 190 -13.85 -10.19 -3.39
C SER A 190 -13.77 -10.90 -2.04
N TYR A 191 -14.00 -10.16 -0.94
CA TYR A 191 -14.06 -10.72 0.40
C TYR A 191 -15.35 -11.49 0.65
N HIS A 192 -16.52 -11.01 0.21
CA HIS A 192 -17.78 -11.76 0.27
C HIS A 192 -17.64 -13.13 -0.41
N ASN A 193 -17.13 -13.16 -1.64
CA ASN A 193 -16.92 -14.40 -2.36
C ASN A 193 -15.86 -15.29 -1.70
N TYR A 194 -14.87 -14.70 -1.04
CA TYR A 194 -13.90 -15.44 -0.25
C TYR A 194 -14.53 -16.06 1.01
N LEU A 195 -15.35 -15.32 1.75
CA LEU A 195 -16.06 -15.80 2.95
C LEU A 195 -16.84 -17.07 2.64
N TYR A 196 -17.63 -17.05 1.57
CA TYR A 196 -18.54 -18.13 1.17
C TYR A 196 -17.96 -19.08 0.12
N GLU A 197 -16.65 -19.08 -0.08
CA GLU A 197 -15.99 -20.05 -0.96
C GLU A 197 -16.29 -21.49 -0.49
N GLY A 198 -16.85 -22.31 -1.39
CA GLY A 198 -17.23 -23.70 -1.11
C GLY A 198 -18.58 -23.87 -0.38
N VAL A 199 -19.30 -22.79 -0.08
CA VAL A 199 -20.63 -22.84 0.55
C VAL A 199 -21.73 -22.95 -0.52
N TYR A 200 -22.70 -23.85 -0.31
CA TYR A 200 -23.85 -24.03 -1.19
C TYR A 200 -25.19 -24.03 -0.42
N PRO A 201 -26.21 -23.27 -0.86
CA PRO A 201 -26.15 -22.29 -1.94
C PRO A 201 -25.24 -21.10 -1.57
N ASN A 202 -24.52 -20.55 -2.55
CA ASN A 202 -23.64 -19.40 -2.31
C ASN A 202 -24.50 -18.15 -2.01
N PRO A 203 -24.35 -17.53 -0.82
CA PRO A 203 -25.03 -16.28 -0.51
C PRO A 203 -24.76 -15.21 -1.56
N VAL A 204 -25.81 -14.52 -2.00
CA VAL A 204 -25.68 -13.42 -2.96
C VAL A 204 -25.08 -12.20 -2.24
N PHE A 205 -24.22 -11.46 -2.94
CA PHE A 205 -23.71 -10.18 -2.45
C PHE A 205 -24.89 -9.22 -2.18
N ASP A 206 -24.86 -8.52 -1.04
CA ASP A 206 -26.02 -7.79 -0.52
C ASP A 206 -26.33 -6.52 -1.33
N ILE A 207 -27.28 -6.66 -2.26
CA ILE A 207 -27.73 -5.61 -3.19
C ILE A 207 -29.26 -5.62 -3.32
N GLU A 208 -29.85 -4.44 -3.50
CA GLU A 208 -31.27 -4.28 -3.79
C GLU A 208 -31.48 -4.05 -5.29
N LYS A 209 -32.55 -4.63 -5.84
CA LYS A 209 -32.94 -4.48 -7.23
C LYS A 209 -34.38 -3.99 -7.33
N ASP A 210 -34.68 -3.19 -8.36
CA ASP A 210 -36.06 -2.84 -8.71
C ASP A 210 -36.80 -4.02 -9.36
N ASP A 211 -38.09 -3.83 -9.64
CA ASP A 211 -38.95 -4.82 -10.31
C ASP A 211 -38.46 -5.21 -11.71
N ARG A 212 -37.60 -4.38 -12.32
CA ARG A 212 -36.99 -4.61 -13.64
C ARG A 212 -35.62 -5.31 -13.53
N GLY A 213 -35.14 -5.58 -12.32
CA GLY A 213 -33.86 -6.20 -12.04
C GLY A 213 -32.66 -5.25 -12.09
N ASN A 214 -32.89 -3.93 -12.20
CA ASN A 214 -31.83 -2.93 -12.10
C ASN A 214 -31.38 -2.79 -10.66
N ILE A 215 -30.08 -2.62 -10.46
CA ILE A 215 -29.50 -2.48 -9.13
C ILE A 215 -29.73 -1.04 -8.67
N ILE A 216 -30.42 -0.89 -7.55
CA ILE A 216 -30.75 0.41 -6.98
C ILE A 216 -29.94 0.73 -5.72
N LYS A 217 -29.36 -0.29 -5.07
CA LYS A 217 -28.59 -0.10 -3.85
C LYS A 217 -27.58 -1.22 -3.61
N VAL A 218 -26.45 -0.86 -3.02
CA VAL A 218 -25.49 -1.77 -2.39
C VAL A 218 -25.62 -1.58 -0.88
N ASN A 219 -25.91 -2.65 -0.14
CA ASN A 219 -26.28 -2.58 1.28
C ASN A 219 -25.08 -2.52 2.23
N TYR A 220 -24.07 -1.73 1.84
CA TYR A 220 -22.90 -1.44 2.65
C TYR A 220 -22.74 0.07 2.81
N LYS A 221 -22.10 0.49 3.90
CA LYS A 221 -21.77 1.88 4.17
C LYS A 221 -20.30 2.10 3.85
N SER A 222 -20.00 3.22 3.19
CA SER A 222 -18.64 3.66 2.93
C SER A 222 -18.57 5.16 3.18
N LYS A 223 -17.54 5.62 3.91
CA LYS A 223 -17.26 7.04 4.09
C LYS A 223 -16.89 7.68 2.75
N PHE A 224 -16.21 6.95 1.88
CA PHE A 224 -15.76 7.44 0.58
C PHE A 224 -16.89 7.60 -0.45
N SER A 225 -18.00 6.87 -0.26
CA SER A 225 -19.19 7.01 -1.10
C SER A 225 -20.03 8.21 -0.64
N ASP A 226 -20.41 9.06 -1.59
CA ASP A 226 -21.35 10.16 -1.36
C ASP A 226 -22.73 9.83 -1.98
N ASN A 227 -23.76 10.62 -1.66
CA ASN A 227 -25.07 10.57 -2.33
C ASN A 227 -25.06 11.10 -3.79
N SER A 228 -23.88 11.31 -4.38
CA SER A 228 -23.75 11.76 -5.77
C SER A 228 -23.99 10.62 -6.76
N GLU A 229 -24.52 10.91 -7.95
CA GLU A 229 -24.77 9.88 -8.97
C GLU A 229 -23.49 9.19 -9.49
N HIS A 230 -22.34 9.85 -9.39
CA HIS A 230 -21.10 9.39 -10.04
C HIS A 230 -20.16 8.64 -9.09
N TYR A 231 -20.14 8.99 -7.80
CA TYR A 231 -19.20 8.44 -6.82
C TYR A 231 -19.92 7.68 -5.70
N ASN A 232 -20.72 6.69 -6.07
CA ASN A 232 -21.43 5.84 -5.12
C ASN A 232 -21.14 4.36 -5.34
N LEU A 233 -21.50 3.54 -4.35
CA LEU A 233 -21.24 2.09 -4.39
C LEU A 233 -21.97 1.38 -5.54
N VAL A 234 -23.11 1.90 -5.98
CA VAL A 234 -23.88 1.33 -7.10
C VAL A 234 -23.17 1.56 -8.43
N SER A 235 -22.68 2.77 -8.70
CA SER A 235 -21.95 3.08 -9.93
C SER A 235 -20.65 2.26 -10.03
N ALA A 236 -19.89 2.17 -8.94
CA ALA A 236 -18.69 1.34 -8.86
C ALA A 236 -18.99 -0.17 -9.05
N TYR A 237 -20.07 -0.68 -8.45
CA TYR A 237 -20.53 -2.05 -8.68
C TYR A 237 -20.88 -2.29 -10.15
N MET A 238 -21.65 -1.38 -10.77
CA MET A 238 -22.04 -1.49 -12.17
C MET A 238 -20.84 -1.45 -13.10
N TYR A 239 -19.89 -0.55 -12.82
CA TYR A 239 -18.62 -0.47 -13.54
C TYR A 239 -17.86 -1.80 -13.45
N LEU A 240 -17.67 -2.35 -12.26
CA LEU A 240 -17.01 -3.65 -12.08
C LEU A 240 -17.73 -4.77 -12.83
N ARG A 241 -19.06 -4.82 -12.74
CA ARG A 241 -19.89 -5.83 -13.43
C ARG A 241 -19.78 -5.74 -14.95
N SER A 242 -19.55 -4.55 -15.51
CA SER A 242 -19.30 -4.39 -16.95
C SER A 242 -17.97 -5.01 -17.40
N GLN A 243 -17.00 -5.12 -16.47
CA GLN A 243 -15.64 -5.57 -16.77
C GLN A 243 -15.45 -7.07 -16.51
N ILE A 244 -16.15 -7.66 -15.53
CA ILE A 244 -15.95 -9.05 -15.10
C ILE A 244 -17.24 -9.75 -14.65
N THR A 245 -17.18 -11.08 -14.57
CA THR A 245 -18.16 -11.87 -13.82
C THR A 245 -17.93 -11.70 -12.32
N VAL A 246 -18.73 -10.84 -11.68
CA VAL A 246 -18.63 -10.48 -10.25
C VAL A 246 -18.56 -11.69 -9.30
N SER A 247 -19.31 -12.76 -9.58
CA SER A 247 -19.31 -13.99 -8.76
C SER A 247 -18.00 -14.79 -8.82
N LYS A 248 -17.13 -14.49 -9.80
CA LYS A 248 -15.81 -15.12 -9.94
C LYS A 248 -14.70 -14.27 -9.31
N LEU A 249 -14.99 -13.04 -8.88
CA LEU A 249 -14.01 -12.18 -8.22
C LEU A 249 -13.76 -12.69 -6.80
N ASN A 250 -12.62 -13.30 -6.55
CA ASN A 250 -12.27 -13.82 -5.22
C ASN A 250 -10.86 -13.34 -4.85
N MET A 251 -10.67 -12.88 -3.61
CA MET A 251 -9.36 -12.40 -3.15
C MET A 251 -8.38 -13.52 -2.78
N LYS A 252 -8.84 -14.76 -2.61
CA LYS A 252 -7.99 -15.90 -2.23
C LYS A 252 -6.73 -16.06 -3.09
N PRO A 253 -6.79 -16.05 -4.44
CA PRO A 253 -5.59 -16.20 -5.25
C PRO A 253 -4.55 -15.10 -4.98
N VAL A 254 -5.01 -13.88 -4.65
CA VAL A 254 -4.15 -12.76 -4.29
C VAL A 254 -3.56 -12.96 -2.90
N LEU A 255 -4.39 -13.32 -1.91
CA LEU A 255 -3.94 -13.61 -0.55
C LEU A 255 -2.89 -14.72 -0.52
N ASP A 256 -3.15 -15.83 -1.20
CA ASP A 256 -2.23 -16.97 -1.30
C ASP A 256 -0.87 -16.53 -1.89
N ARG A 257 -0.88 -15.61 -2.87
CA ARG A 257 0.36 -15.05 -3.44
C ARG A 257 1.10 -14.14 -2.47
N ILE A 258 0.39 -13.26 -1.76
CA ILE A 258 1.01 -12.37 -0.77
C ILE A 258 1.58 -13.17 0.41
N LEU A 259 0.92 -14.27 0.82
CA LEU A 259 1.40 -15.16 1.87
C LEU A 259 2.72 -15.86 1.53
N LEU A 260 2.98 -16.12 0.24
CA LEU A 260 4.27 -16.66 -0.22
C LEU A 260 5.42 -15.65 -0.09
N LEU A 261 5.12 -14.35 0.07
CA LEU A 261 6.10 -13.29 0.17
C LEU A 261 6.68 -13.12 1.59
N ASN A 262 6.60 -14.15 2.45
CA ASN A 262 7.16 -14.05 3.79
C ASN A 262 8.61 -13.56 3.74
N SER A 263 8.85 -12.48 4.48
CA SER A 263 10.17 -11.89 4.61
C SER A 263 11.14 -12.92 5.15
N ILE A 264 12.28 -13.08 4.48
CA ILE A 264 13.51 -13.43 5.18
C ILE A 264 13.63 -12.39 6.29
N ASN A 265 13.45 -12.80 7.54
CA ASN A 265 13.80 -11.97 8.68
C ASN A 265 15.32 -11.78 8.59
N ILE A 266 15.74 -10.64 8.03
CA ILE A 266 17.12 -10.15 8.14
C ILE A 266 17.16 -9.23 9.36
#